data_AF-A0A7V3SD59-F1
#
_entry.id   AF-A0A7V3SD59-F1
#
_cell.length_a   1.000
_cell.length_b   1.000
_cell.length_c   1.000
_cell.angle_alpha   90.00
_cell.angle_beta   90.00
_cell.angle_gamma   90.00
#
_symmetry.space_group_name_H-M   'P 1'
#
loop_
_entity.id
_entity.type
_entity.pdbx_description
1 polymer ?
#
loop_
_entity_poly.entity_id
_entity_poly.type
_entity_poly.pdbx_seq_one_letter_code
_entity_poly.pdbx_strand_id
1 'polypeptide(L)'
;MGPSDPRRRDAQGGQIFMSIEENRPLPREEIERRKKEIKDTLLCPYCGHRLRKWAVPQTPFTTWPNEYMYICFNDECSYLVEGREMTARYGTPMCRLLYDPLQDCCQPIPVPNFRALRDGIVEEDQAECGMEDRRSIAESPISPEAIIGSWRLVSFELRAESGAPAFPLGPNPQGFLMYTADGHISVQNVLPQAFPLPGDALQAAEVYGTFNGRYEIRGNRIVHHIGMSAIPAWSGKDVERIVAIEGGRLMLIGPPIEHGAVSRRSCMIWERSA
;
A
#
# COMPACT_ATOMS: atom_id res chain seq x y z
N MET A 1 -50.56 2.49 -41.10
CA MET A 1 -49.17 2.89 -41.41
C MET A 1 -48.52 3.34 -40.11
N GLY A 2 -47.33 2.80 -39.81
CA GLY A 2 -46.59 2.98 -38.55
C GLY A 2 -46.41 1.64 -37.82
N PRO A 3 -45.25 0.96 -37.95
CA PRO A 3 -45.10 -0.43 -37.54
C PRO A 3 -44.65 -0.58 -36.08
N SER A 4 -45.15 -1.64 -35.47
CA SER A 4 -44.75 -2.27 -34.21
C SER A 4 -43.28 -2.69 -34.19
N ASP A 5 -42.50 -2.26 -33.18
CA ASP A 5 -41.15 -2.79 -32.88
C ASP A 5 -41.26 -3.98 -31.90
N PRO A 6 -40.80 -5.19 -32.29
CA PRO A 6 -40.82 -6.38 -31.47
C PRO A 6 -39.47 -6.57 -30.77
N ARG A 7 -39.43 -6.60 -29.43
CA ARG A 7 -38.31 -7.19 -28.66
C ARG A 7 -38.69 -7.46 -27.20
N ARG A 8 -39.52 -8.48 -27.00
CA ARG A 8 -39.49 -9.30 -25.76
C ARG A 8 -38.57 -10.48 -26.05
N ARG A 9 -37.41 -10.54 -25.38
CA ARG A 9 -36.66 -11.76 -25.09
C ARG A 9 -35.94 -11.60 -23.75
N ASP A 10 -36.48 -12.28 -22.76
CA ASP A 10 -35.80 -13.13 -21.78
C ASP A 10 -34.35 -12.78 -21.46
N ALA A 11 -34.17 -12.07 -20.34
CA ALA A 11 -32.90 -12.03 -19.64
C ALA A 11 -33.03 -12.90 -18.37
N GLN A 12 -32.70 -14.18 -18.51
CA GLN A 12 -32.20 -14.99 -17.40
C GLN A 12 -30.80 -14.47 -17.05
N GLY A 13 -30.74 -13.49 -16.15
CA GLY A 13 -29.52 -13.07 -15.49
C GLY A 13 -29.59 -13.56 -14.04
N GLY A 14 -28.87 -14.64 -13.74
CA GLY A 14 -28.71 -15.10 -12.36
C GLY A 14 -28.07 -13.98 -11.53
N GLN A 15 -28.87 -13.36 -10.67
CA GLN A 15 -28.36 -12.57 -9.56
C GLN A 15 -27.58 -13.54 -8.65
N ILE A 16 -26.27 -13.48 -8.74
CA ILE A 16 -25.39 -13.94 -7.66
C ILE A 16 -25.67 -12.98 -6.50
N PHE A 17 -26.61 -13.37 -5.63
CA PHE A 17 -26.69 -12.84 -4.28
C PHE A 17 -25.37 -13.22 -3.59
N MET A 18 -24.38 -12.33 -3.61
CA MET A 18 -23.26 -12.45 -2.69
C MET A 18 -23.84 -12.25 -1.28
N SER A 19 -23.75 -13.31 -0.49
CA SER A 19 -24.27 -13.41 0.87
C SER A 19 -23.67 -12.34 1.77
N ILE A 20 -24.54 -11.64 2.50
CA ILE A 20 -24.26 -10.60 3.50
C ILE A 20 -23.68 -11.25 4.79
N GLU A 21 -22.72 -12.17 4.66
CA GLU A 21 -22.19 -12.96 5.79
C GLU A 21 -20.80 -12.50 6.28
N GLU A 22 -20.07 -11.65 5.53
CA GLU A 22 -18.71 -11.26 5.90
C GLU A 22 -18.59 -10.28 7.10
N ASN A 23 -19.71 -9.79 7.63
CA ASN A 23 -19.70 -8.73 8.66
C ASN A 23 -20.36 -9.14 10.00
N ARG A 24 -20.34 -10.44 10.34
CA ARG A 24 -20.82 -10.91 11.64
C ARG A 24 -19.70 -10.88 12.68
N PRO A 25 -19.93 -10.33 13.89
CA PRO A 25 -18.95 -10.38 14.97
C PRO A 25 -18.56 -11.82 15.29
N LEU A 26 -17.25 -12.08 15.42
CA LEU A 26 -16.74 -13.40 15.76
C LEU A 26 -17.23 -13.82 17.16
N PRO A 27 -17.49 -15.11 17.39
CA PRO A 27 -17.78 -15.63 18.73
C PRO A 27 -16.66 -15.29 19.72
N ARG A 28 -17.02 -15.00 20.97
CA ARG A 28 -16.04 -14.63 22.02
C ARG A 28 -14.95 -15.69 22.20
N GLU A 29 -15.30 -16.97 22.13
CA GLU A 29 -14.35 -18.08 22.26
C GLU A 29 -13.26 -18.05 21.18
N GLU A 30 -13.64 -17.73 19.94
CA GLU A 30 -12.71 -17.61 18.82
C GLU A 30 -11.80 -16.37 18.96
N ILE A 31 -12.34 -15.25 19.46
CA ILE A 31 -11.55 -14.07 19.78
C ILE A 31 -10.51 -14.39 20.87
N GLU A 32 -10.91 -15.09 21.94
CA GLU A 32 -9.99 -15.48 23.01
C GLU A 32 -8.93 -16.49 22.53
N ARG A 33 -9.28 -17.41 21.63
CA ARG A 33 -8.30 -18.29 20.98
C ARG A 33 -7.27 -17.49 20.19
N ARG A 34 -7.71 -16.56 19.34
CA ARG A 34 -6.82 -15.71 18.53
C ARG A 34 -5.95 -14.79 19.38
N LYS A 35 -6.46 -14.29 20.52
CA LYS A 35 -5.66 -13.52 21.48
C LYS A 35 -4.51 -14.35 22.06
N LYS A 36 -4.70 -15.65 22.32
CA LYS A 36 -3.62 -16.53 22.80
C LYS A 36 -2.55 -16.79 21.74
N GLU A 37 -2.93 -16.75 20.46
CA GLU A 37 -2.05 -16.96 19.31
C GLU A 37 -1.42 -15.65 18.79
N ILE A 38 -1.73 -14.50 19.41
CA ILE A 38 -1.40 -13.18 18.85
C ILE A 38 0.10 -12.90 18.85
N LYS A 39 0.84 -13.42 19.84
CA LYS A 39 2.28 -13.26 19.94
C LYS A 39 3.02 -13.89 18.77
N ASP A 40 2.48 -14.98 18.24
CA ASP A 40 3.08 -15.77 17.16
C ASP A 40 2.60 -15.26 15.80
N THR A 41 1.34 -14.81 15.72
CA THR A 41 0.71 -14.45 14.45
C THR A 41 0.80 -12.95 14.13
N LEU A 42 0.84 -12.10 15.16
CA LEU A 42 0.68 -10.65 15.07
C LEU A 42 -0.56 -10.23 14.25
N LEU A 43 -1.61 -11.06 14.26
CA LEU A 43 -2.88 -10.77 13.59
C LEU A 43 -3.93 -10.30 14.60
N CYS A 44 -4.72 -9.31 14.22
CA CYS A 44 -5.81 -8.81 15.03
C CYS A 44 -6.86 -9.92 15.29
N PRO A 45 -7.23 -10.22 16.54
CA PRO A 45 -8.21 -11.25 16.87
C PRO A 45 -9.60 -10.99 16.26
N TYR A 46 -9.94 -9.72 16.02
CA TYR A 46 -11.27 -9.32 15.57
C TYR A 46 -11.43 -9.30 14.05
N CYS A 47 -10.41 -8.84 13.31
CA CYS A 47 -10.49 -8.67 11.86
C CYS A 47 -9.41 -9.42 11.06
N GLY A 48 -8.50 -10.14 11.73
CA GLY A 48 -7.45 -10.92 11.09
C GLY A 48 -6.33 -10.09 10.42
N HIS A 49 -6.42 -8.76 10.41
CA HIS A 49 -5.38 -7.91 9.83
C HIS A 49 -4.13 -7.88 10.69
N ARG A 50 -2.96 -7.81 10.04
CA ARG A 50 -1.66 -7.65 10.71
C ARG A 50 -1.63 -6.38 11.56
N LEU A 51 -1.23 -6.53 12.82
CA LEU A 51 -0.96 -5.41 13.72
C LEU A 51 0.31 -4.70 13.27
N ARG A 52 0.40 -3.39 13.49
CA ARG A 52 1.62 -2.63 13.21
C ARG A 52 2.32 -2.28 14.50
N LYS A 53 3.65 -2.40 14.50
CA LYS A 53 4.51 -1.85 15.54
C LYS A 53 4.22 -0.36 15.71
N TRP A 54 4.14 0.07 16.95
CA TRP A 54 3.77 1.42 17.36
C TRP A 54 4.72 1.86 18.47
N ALA A 55 5.44 2.95 18.23
CA ALA A 55 6.40 3.54 19.14
C ALA A 55 5.63 4.10 20.32
N VAL A 56 6.00 3.64 21.51
CA VAL A 56 5.44 4.17 22.74
C VAL A 56 6.03 5.57 22.95
N PRO A 57 5.20 6.65 23.00
CA PRO A 57 5.70 8.01 23.12
C PRO A 57 6.51 8.18 24.40
N GLN A 58 7.77 8.61 24.30
CA GLN A 58 8.60 8.86 25.47
C GLN A 58 8.29 10.25 26.04
N THR A 59 7.28 10.33 26.90
CA THR A 59 6.86 11.57 27.57
C THR A 59 6.90 11.39 29.09
N PRO A 60 7.00 12.47 29.89
CA PRO A 60 6.96 12.38 31.35
C PRO A 60 5.69 11.73 31.93
N PHE A 61 4.65 11.56 31.10
CA PHE A 61 3.37 10.96 31.47
C PHE A 61 3.22 9.51 31.01
N THR A 62 4.16 8.98 30.23
CA THR A 62 4.12 7.61 29.74
C THR A 62 4.73 6.67 30.77
N THR A 63 3.93 5.75 31.30
CA THR A 63 4.34 4.79 32.34
C THR A 63 4.64 3.40 31.80
N TRP A 64 4.46 3.18 30.50
CA TRP A 64 4.74 1.90 29.87
C TRP A 64 6.24 1.66 29.73
N PRO A 65 6.76 0.49 30.15
CA PRO A 65 8.17 0.14 30.02
C PRO A 65 8.58 -0.24 28.59
N ASN A 66 7.59 -0.44 27.71
CA ASN A 66 7.79 -0.85 26.34
C ASN A 66 8.35 0.28 25.48
N GLU A 67 9.35 -0.03 24.63
CA GLU A 67 9.75 0.86 23.53
C GLU A 67 8.70 0.87 22.41
N TYR A 68 8.03 -0.27 22.21
CA TYR A 68 6.99 -0.43 21.21
C TYR A 68 5.91 -1.43 21.66
N MET A 69 4.73 -1.26 21.07
CA MET A 69 3.60 -2.17 21.18
C MET A 69 3.00 -2.40 19.78
N TYR A 70 1.98 -3.24 19.65
CA TYR A 70 1.35 -3.51 18.35
C TYR A 70 -0.11 -3.06 18.34
N ILE A 71 -0.53 -2.31 17.31
CA ILE A 71 -1.89 -1.77 17.22
C ILE A 71 -2.57 -2.21 15.91
N CYS A 72 -3.87 -2.51 16.00
CA CYS A 72 -4.72 -2.73 14.83
C CYS A 72 -5.14 -1.39 14.20
N PHE A 73 -4.54 -1.07 13.05
CA PHE A 73 -4.84 0.15 12.28
C PHE A 73 -5.86 -0.02 11.14
N ASN A 74 -6.50 -1.18 11.03
CA ASN A 74 -7.63 -1.40 10.13
C ASN A 74 -8.85 -0.60 10.61
N ASP A 75 -9.38 0.29 9.77
CA ASP A 75 -10.55 1.14 10.07
C ASP A 75 -11.88 0.40 9.91
N GLU A 76 -11.87 -0.75 9.24
CA GLU A 76 -13.01 -1.65 9.07
C GLU A 76 -13.04 -2.75 10.14
N CYS A 77 -12.14 -2.69 11.13
CA CYS A 77 -12.11 -3.68 12.20
C CYS A 77 -13.40 -3.62 13.02
N SER A 78 -14.10 -4.76 13.14
CA SER A 78 -15.35 -4.88 13.91
C SER A 78 -15.24 -4.32 15.33
N TYR A 79 -14.11 -4.53 16.02
CA TYR A 79 -13.85 -3.98 17.34
C TYR A 79 -13.87 -2.44 17.41
N LEU A 80 -13.36 -1.77 16.36
CA LEU A 80 -13.34 -0.32 16.27
C LEU A 80 -14.70 0.23 15.85
N VAL A 81 -15.33 -0.43 14.88
CA VAL A 81 -16.63 -0.03 14.30
C VAL A 81 -17.75 -0.18 15.33
N GLU A 82 -17.79 -1.27 16.10
CA GLU A 82 -18.71 -1.44 17.23
C GLU A 82 -18.50 -0.33 18.28
N GLY A 83 -17.24 0.04 18.54
CA GLY A 83 -16.89 1.16 19.41
C GLY A 83 -17.52 2.50 18.98
N ARG A 84 -17.58 2.78 17.67
CA ARG A 84 -18.20 4.00 17.12
C ARG A 84 -19.69 4.07 17.45
N GLU A 85 -20.40 2.96 17.34
CA GLU A 85 -21.82 2.88 17.70
C GLU A 85 -22.03 3.12 19.19
N MET A 86 -21.15 2.56 20.03
CA MET A 86 -21.18 2.76 21.47
C MET A 86 -20.86 4.21 21.86
N THR A 87 -19.94 4.87 21.16
CA THR A 87 -19.67 6.31 21.35
C THR A 87 -20.91 7.14 21.03
N ALA A 88 -21.57 6.88 19.91
CA ALA A 88 -22.76 7.61 19.49
C ALA A 88 -23.94 7.44 20.46
N ARG A 89 -24.07 6.26 21.09
CA ARG A 89 -25.19 5.95 22.00
C ARG A 89 -24.92 6.31 23.45
N TYR A 90 -23.69 6.12 23.94
CA TYR A 90 -23.37 6.14 25.37
C TYR A 90 -22.14 6.98 25.72
N GLY A 91 -21.50 7.64 24.75
CA GLY A 91 -20.29 8.42 24.98
C GLY A 91 -19.06 7.59 25.36
N THR A 92 -19.13 6.27 25.23
CA THR A 92 -17.97 5.37 25.44
C THR A 92 -16.92 5.64 24.37
N PRO A 93 -15.63 5.82 24.71
CA PRO A 93 -14.61 6.09 23.72
C PRO A 93 -14.47 4.92 22.73
N MET A 94 -14.23 5.24 21.46
CA MET A 94 -13.81 4.25 20.48
C MET A 94 -12.45 3.67 20.90
N CYS A 95 -12.22 2.38 20.69
CA CYS A 95 -10.96 1.74 21.03
C CYS A 95 -10.37 0.97 19.84
N ARG A 96 -9.04 0.96 19.73
CA ARG A 96 -8.30 -0.02 18.91
C ARG A 96 -7.81 -1.15 19.80
N LEU A 97 -7.54 -2.31 19.20
CA LEU A 97 -6.79 -3.37 19.86
C LEU A 97 -5.30 -2.96 19.92
N LEU A 98 -4.76 -2.97 21.12
CA LEU A 98 -3.34 -2.88 21.45
C LEU A 98 -2.87 -4.24 21.97
N TYR A 99 -1.71 -4.70 21.52
CA TYR A 99 -1.02 -5.88 22.04
C TYR A 99 0.31 -5.45 22.65
N ASP A 100 0.52 -5.81 23.92
CA ASP A 100 1.74 -5.60 24.68
C ASP A 100 2.61 -6.87 24.60
N PRO A 101 3.76 -6.84 23.90
CA PRO A 101 4.63 -8.00 23.76
C PRO A 101 5.44 -8.34 25.01
N LEU A 102 5.64 -7.40 25.95
CA LEU A 102 6.35 -7.66 27.21
C LEU A 102 5.45 -8.39 28.20
N GLN A 103 4.17 -8.04 28.24
CA GLN A 103 3.19 -8.63 29.15
C GLN A 103 2.39 -9.78 28.51
N ASP A 104 2.59 -10.05 27.21
CA ASP A 104 1.82 -11.02 26.41
C ASP A 104 0.30 -10.84 26.62
N CYS A 105 -0.18 -9.59 26.50
CA CYS A 105 -1.58 -9.28 26.75
C CYS A 105 -2.19 -8.29 25.75
N CYS A 106 -3.49 -8.45 25.49
CA CYS A 106 -4.28 -7.56 24.65
C CYS A 106 -5.08 -6.58 25.50
N GLN A 107 -5.07 -5.29 25.14
CA GLN A 107 -5.78 -4.23 25.84
C GLN A 107 -6.48 -3.28 24.86
N PRO A 108 -7.57 -2.60 25.28
CA PRO A 108 -8.13 -1.49 24.52
C PRO A 108 -7.24 -0.26 24.62
N ILE A 109 -6.98 0.41 23.50
CA ILE A 109 -6.43 1.77 23.49
C ILE A 109 -7.49 2.77 22.98
N PRO A 110 -7.95 3.72 23.81
CA PRO A 110 -8.92 4.73 23.40
C PRO A 110 -8.38 5.61 22.27
N VAL A 111 -9.22 5.89 21.28
CA VAL A 111 -8.93 6.75 20.15
C VAL A 111 -10.02 7.81 19.97
N PRO A 112 -9.68 9.11 19.95
CA PRO A 112 -10.68 10.17 19.74
C PRO A 112 -11.22 10.20 18.30
N ASN A 113 -10.52 9.58 17.35
CA ASN A 113 -10.92 9.44 15.95
C ASN A 113 -10.10 8.34 15.26
N PHE A 114 -10.48 7.98 14.02
CA PHE A 114 -9.80 6.94 13.22
C PHE A 114 -8.34 7.25 12.88
N ARG A 115 -7.92 8.51 12.94
CA ARG A 115 -6.53 8.92 12.63
C ARG A 115 -5.60 8.81 13.84
N ALA A 116 -6.13 8.76 15.06
CA ALA A 116 -5.33 8.73 16.27
C ALA A 116 -4.27 7.62 16.27
N LEU A 117 -3.13 7.92 16.88
CA LEU A 117 -1.98 7.03 17.07
C LEU A 117 -1.16 6.71 15.80
N ARG A 118 -1.63 7.11 14.61
CA ARG A 118 -0.94 6.79 13.34
C ARG A 118 0.44 7.44 13.22
N ASP A 119 0.66 8.59 13.87
CA ASP A 119 1.96 9.28 13.87
C ASP A 119 3.04 8.50 14.65
N GLY A 120 2.65 7.54 15.49
CA GLY A 120 3.57 6.66 16.21
C GLY A 120 3.79 5.31 15.55
N ILE A 121 3.25 5.05 14.35
CA ILE A 121 3.51 3.78 13.65
C ILE A 121 5.01 3.67 13.38
N VAL A 122 5.65 2.65 13.92
CA VAL A 122 7.02 2.29 13.56
C VAL A 122 6.91 1.52 12.27
N GLU A 123 7.48 2.07 11.21
CA GLU A 123 7.74 1.27 10.02
C GLU A 123 8.70 0.17 10.44
N GLU A 124 8.20 -1.06 10.52
CA GLU A 124 9.05 -2.22 10.75
C GLU A 124 10.09 -2.22 9.63
N ASP A 125 11.36 -2.06 10.02
CA ASP A 125 12.48 -2.41 9.18
C ASP A 125 12.20 -3.81 8.64
N GLN A 126 11.89 -3.92 7.35
CA GLN A 126 11.90 -5.17 6.61
C GLN A 126 13.36 -5.64 6.45
N ALA A 127 14.13 -5.67 7.55
CA ALA A 127 15.52 -6.08 7.60
C ALA A 127 15.69 -7.57 7.94
N GLU A 128 14.64 -8.28 8.36
CA GLU A 128 14.70 -9.74 8.55
C GLU A 128 13.47 -10.45 7.98
N CYS A 129 13.16 -10.19 6.70
CA CYS A 129 12.48 -11.17 5.84
C CYS A 129 12.71 -10.84 4.36
N GLY A 130 13.64 -11.56 3.73
CA GLY A 130 13.55 -11.89 2.31
C GLY A 130 14.05 -10.85 1.30
N MET A 131 15.30 -10.41 1.41
CA MET A 131 16.01 -9.92 0.21
C MET A 131 16.30 -11.07 -0.78
N GLU A 132 16.33 -12.32 -0.28
CA GLU A 132 16.45 -13.54 -1.09
C GLU A 132 15.10 -13.98 -1.69
N ASP A 133 13.99 -13.81 -0.97
CA ASP A 133 12.66 -14.30 -1.41
C ASP A 133 12.05 -13.41 -2.51
N ARG A 134 12.20 -12.09 -2.42
CA ARG A 134 11.72 -11.15 -3.47
C ARG A 134 12.55 -11.15 -4.75
N ARG A 135 13.81 -11.60 -4.71
CA ARG A 135 14.60 -11.84 -5.94
C ARG A 135 13.97 -12.98 -6.76
N SER A 136 13.50 -14.04 -6.11
CA SER A 136 12.91 -15.19 -6.80
C SER A 136 11.59 -14.86 -7.50
N ILE A 137 10.72 -14.05 -6.89
CA ILE A 137 9.46 -13.58 -7.50
C ILE A 137 9.75 -12.62 -8.65
N ALA A 138 10.73 -11.73 -8.44
CA ALA A 138 11.17 -10.78 -9.44
C ALA A 138 11.87 -11.44 -10.63
N GLU A 139 12.16 -12.75 -10.64
CA GLU A 139 12.76 -13.46 -11.79
C GLU A 139 11.73 -14.13 -12.70
N SER A 140 10.48 -14.24 -12.26
CA SER A 140 9.41 -14.86 -13.06
C SER A 140 8.96 -13.95 -14.21
N PRO A 141 8.72 -14.48 -15.41
CA PRO A 141 8.22 -13.69 -16.53
C PRO A 141 6.82 -13.16 -16.23
N ILE A 142 6.57 -11.90 -16.60
CA ILE A 142 5.28 -11.24 -16.41
C ILE A 142 4.43 -11.34 -17.68
N SER A 143 3.15 -11.71 -17.51
CA SER A 143 2.19 -11.70 -18.61
C SER A 143 1.73 -10.27 -18.93
N PRO A 144 1.62 -9.88 -20.21
CA PRO A 144 1.11 -8.56 -20.61
C PRO A 144 -0.24 -8.21 -19.98
N GLU A 145 -1.14 -9.17 -19.89
CA GLU A 145 -2.49 -9.02 -19.37
C GLU A 145 -2.49 -8.65 -17.88
N ALA A 146 -1.48 -9.10 -17.13
CA ALA A 146 -1.40 -8.84 -15.69
C ALA A 146 -1.08 -7.37 -15.37
N ILE A 147 -0.37 -6.66 -16.25
CA ILE A 147 -0.02 -5.24 -16.03
C ILE A 147 -1.02 -4.26 -16.64
N ILE A 148 -1.83 -4.69 -17.62
CA ILE A 148 -2.80 -3.80 -18.27
C ILE A 148 -3.82 -3.30 -17.24
N GLY A 149 -4.07 -1.99 -17.28
CA GLY A 149 -5.03 -1.30 -16.43
C GLY A 149 -4.50 0.01 -15.85
N SER A 150 -5.30 0.55 -14.93
CA SER A 150 -4.98 1.75 -14.16
C SER A 150 -4.51 1.35 -12.76
N TRP A 151 -3.48 2.04 -12.29
CA TRP A 151 -2.79 1.72 -11.05
C TRP A 151 -2.62 2.99 -10.22
N ARG A 152 -2.86 2.89 -8.91
CA ARG A 152 -2.68 3.97 -7.94
C ARG A 152 -1.41 3.72 -7.13
N LEU A 153 -0.61 4.77 -6.94
CA LEU A 153 0.64 4.69 -6.17
C LEU A 153 0.34 4.45 -4.69
N VAL A 154 0.97 3.42 -4.12
CA VAL A 154 0.88 3.05 -2.70
C VAL A 154 2.13 3.47 -1.95
N SER A 155 3.31 3.21 -2.51
CA SER A 155 4.60 3.58 -1.93
C SER A 155 5.59 3.94 -3.04
N PHE A 156 6.46 4.92 -2.76
CA PHE A 156 7.68 5.18 -3.53
C PHE A 156 8.84 5.37 -2.56
N GLU A 157 9.78 4.43 -2.63
CA GLU A 157 10.97 4.38 -1.82
C GLU A 157 12.24 4.52 -2.68
N LEU A 158 13.24 5.20 -2.14
CA LEU A 158 14.63 5.09 -2.58
C LEU A 158 15.39 4.25 -1.56
N ARG A 159 15.81 3.06 -1.98
CA ARG A 159 16.50 2.09 -1.12
C ARG A 159 17.99 2.04 -1.46
N ALA A 160 18.84 2.31 -0.48
CA ALA A 160 20.25 1.98 -0.55
C ALA A 160 20.49 0.51 -0.15
N GLU A 161 21.70 -0.01 -0.35
CA GLU A 161 22.07 -1.36 0.13
C GLU A 161 22.03 -1.47 1.66
N SER A 162 22.27 -0.36 2.37
CA SER A 162 22.20 -0.28 3.82
C SER A 162 21.53 1.01 4.29
N GLY A 163 20.88 0.95 5.45
CA GLY A 163 20.14 2.07 6.04
C GLY A 163 18.66 2.10 5.68
N ALA A 164 17.94 3.02 6.31
CA ALA A 164 16.51 3.19 6.12
C ALA A 164 16.17 3.70 4.70
N PRO A 165 15.05 3.26 4.11
CA PRO A 165 14.57 3.82 2.85
C PRO A 165 14.23 5.31 3.01
N ALA A 166 14.48 6.09 1.96
CA ALA A 166 13.93 7.43 1.84
C ALA A 166 12.58 7.37 1.11
N PHE A 167 11.66 8.27 1.45
CA PHE A 167 10.34 8.39 0.83
C PHE A 167 10.21 9.75 0.15
N PRO A 168 10.64 9.90 -1.11
CA PRO A 168 10.67 11.20 -1.79
C PRO A 168 9.31 11.88 -1.87
N LEU A 169 8.23 11.09 -1.96
CA LEU A 169 6.85 11.58 -2.03
C LEU A 169 6.11 11.53 -0.68
N GLY A 170 6.84 11.24 0.40
CA GLY A 170 6.29 11.00 1.73
C GLY A 170 5.51 9.68 1.84
N PRO A 171 4.93 9.42 3.03
CA PRO A 171 4.29 8.14 3.35
C PRO A 171 2.91 7.95 2.70
N ASN A 172 2.33 8.99 2.08
CA ASN A 172 1.04 8.94 1.40
C ASN A 172 1.16 9.55 0.01
N PRO A 173 1.89 8.90 -0.91
CA PRO A 173 2.17 9.47 -2.21
C PRO A 173 0.91 9.52 -3.07
N GLN A 174 0.82 10.54 -3.92
CA GLN A 174 -0.23 10.63 -4.94
C GLN A 174 0.39 10.30 -6.30
N GLY A 175 -0.21 9.32 -6.99
CA GLY A 175 0.19 9.01 -8.35
C GLY A 175 -0.72 8.01 -9.04
N PHE A 176 -0.74 8.09 -10.37
CA PHE A 176 -1.42 7.20 -11.28
C PHE A 176 -0.44 6.69 -12.34
N LEU A 177 -0.58 5.41 -12.65
CA LEU A 177 0.14 4.72 -13.71
C LEU A 177 -0.88 3.96 -14.55
N MET A 178 -0.79 4.07 -15.87
CA MET A 178 -1.68 3.38 -16.78
C MET A 178 -0.85 2.60 -17.80
N TYR A 179 -1.18 1.32 -17.97
CA TYR A 179 -0.72 0.48 -19.07
C TYR A 179 -1.91 0.10 -19.93
N THR A 180 -1.83 0.39 -21.21
CA THR A 180 -2.89 0.08 -22.18
C THR A 180 -2.55 -1.17 -22.97
N ALA A 181 -3.58 -1.90 -23.43
CA ALA A 181 -3.40 -3.12 -24.21
C ALA A 181 -2.69 -2.90 -25.56
N ASP A 182 -2.72 -1.68 -26.10
CA ASP A 182 -2.02 -1.29 -27.33
C ASP A 182 -0.57 -0.82 -27.09
N GLY A 183 -0.04 -1.00 -25.87
CA GLY A 183 1.38 -0.80 -25.58
C GLY A 183 1.78 0.62 -25.20
N HIS A 184 0.84 1.43 -24.69
CA HIS A 184 1.11 2.77 -24.17
C HIS A 184 1.20 2.80 -22.65
N ILE A 185 2.02 3.73 -22.16
CA ILE A 185 2.17 4.04 -20.74
C ILE A 185 1.92 5.52 -20.48
N SER A 186 1.27 5.82 -19.36
CA SER A 186 1.21 7.16 -18.79
C SER A 186 1.48 7.09 -17.28
N VAL A 187 2.34 7.99 -16.79
CA VAL A 187 2.71 8.10 -15.37
C VAL A 187 2.52 9.53 -14.92
N GLN A 188 1.88 9.69 -13.76
CA GLN A 188 1.85 10.93 -13.01
C GLN A 188 2.04 10.63 -11.53
N ASN A 189 3.02 11.23 -10.88
CA ASN A 189 3.19 11.22 -9.44
C ASN A 189 3.86 12.51 -9.00
N VAL A 190 3.48 13.03 -7.85
CA VAL A 190 3.92 14.36 -7.41
C VAL A 190 3.97 14.48 -5.90
N LEU A 191 4.99 15.16 -5.40
CA LEU A 191 4.97 15.77 -4.08
C LEU A 191 4.52 17.24 -4.26
N PRO A 192 3.28 17.61 -3.88
CA PRO A 192 2.77 18.97 -4.15
C PRO A 192 3.62 20.08 -3.52
N GLN A 193 4.33 19.79 -2.43
CA GLN A 193 5.20 20.74 -1.74
C GLN A 193 6.55 20.95 -2.45
N ALA A 194 6.87 20.16 -3.47
CA ALA A 194 8.13 20.24 -4.20
C ALA A 194 8.12 21.30 -5.32
N PHE A 195 7.07 22.12 -5.43
CA PHE A 195 7.03 23.22 -6.41
C PHE A 195 7.59 24.52 -5.82
N PRO A 196 8.44 25.26 -6.56
CA PRO A 196 8.95 24.94 -7.90
C PRO A 196 9.94 23.76 -7.87
N LEU A 197 9.93 22.94 -8.92
CA LEU A 197 10.79 21.75 -9.00
C LEU A 197 12.27 22.12 -8.93
N PRO A 198 13.12 21.23 -8.38
CA PRO A 198 14.58 21.38 -8.46
C PRO A 198 15.03 21.61 -9.90
N GLY A 199 16.06 22.45 -10.09
CA GLY A 199 16.67 22.66 -11.40
C GLY A 199 17.45 21.43 -11.92
N ASP A 200 17.88 20.56 -11.01
CA ASP A 200 18.53 19.30 -11.34
C ASP A 200 17.48 18.24 -11.72
N ALA A 201 17.64 17.64 -12.90
CA ALA A 201 16.66 16.72 -13.47
C ALA A 201 16.52 15.41 -12.71
N LEU A 202 17.58 14.97 -12.01
CA LEU A 202 17.55 13.74 -11.22
C LEU A 202 16.78 13.98 -9.91
N GLN A 203 17.11 15.07 -9.19
CA GLN A 203 16.37 15.47 -7.99
C GLN A 203 14.90 15.78 -8.30
N ALA A 204 14.62 16.43 -9.44
CA ALA A 204 13.24 16.68 -9.87
C ALA A 204 12.47 15.37 -10.12
N ALA A 205 13.12 14.35 -10.70
CA ALA A 205 12.49 13.06 -10.98
C ALA A 205 12.18 12.24 -9.72
N GLU A 206 12.84 12.52 -8.59
CA GLU A 206 12.53 11.90 -7.29
C GLU A 206 11.21 12.43 -6.73
N VAL A 207 10.89 13.71 -6.94
CA VAL A 207 9.71 14.37 -6.35
C VAL A 207 8.57 14.60 -7.33
N TYR A 208 8.82 14.39 -8.63
CA TYR A 208 7.85 14.60 -9.69
C TYR A 208 8.12 13.68 -10.89
N GLY A 209 7.19 12.77 -11.16
CA GLY A 209 7.19 11.91 -12.34
C GLY A 209 6.00 12.25 -13.21
N THR A 210 6.21 12.85 -14.38
CA THR A 210 5.13 13.01 -15.38
C THR A 210 5.69 12.72 -16.75
N PHE A 211 5.38 11.52 -17.26
CA PHE A 211 5.79 11.12 -18.59
C PHE A 211 4.79 10.15 -19.22
N ASN A 212 4.83 10.04 -20.54
CA ASN A 212 4.07 9.08 -21.31
C ASN A 212 4.91 8.55 -22.48
N GLY A 213 4.48 7.43 -23.05
CA GLY A 213 5.17 6.82 -24.17
C GLY A 213 4.69 5.40 -24.43
N ARG A 214 5.62 4.56 -24.89
CA ARG A 214 5.36 3.15 -25.19
C ARG A 214 6.02 2.27 -24.13
N TYR A 215 5.56 1.03 -24.01
CA TYR A 215 6.25 0.05 -23.17
C TYR A 215 6.43 -1.30 -23.88
N GLU A 216 7.43 -2.05 -23.42
CA GLU A 216 7.72 -3.41 -23.85
C GLU A 216 8.02 -4.28 -22.62
N ILE A 217 7.52 -5.52 -22.59
CA ILE A 217 7.83 -6.50 -21.54
C ILE A 217 8.91 -7.46 -22.04
N ARG A 218 9.95 -7.66 -21.25
CA ARG A 218 11.08 -8.57 -21.52
C ARG A 218 11.29 -9.47 -20.31
N GLY A 219 10.61 -10.62 -20.29
CA GLY A 219 10.64 -11.54 -19.14
C GLY A 219 10.07 -10.88 -17.88
N ASN A 220 10.93 -10.67 -16.89
CA ASN A 220 10.62 -10.00 -15.62
C ASN A 220 10.87 -8.48 -15.64
N ARG A 221 11.11 -7.91 -16.82
CA ARG A 221 11.41 -6.48 -16.98
C ARG A 221 10.37 -5.80 -17.84
N ILE A 222 10.16 -4.53 -17.56
CA ILE A 222 9.40 -3.63 -18.41
C ILE A 222 10.30 -2.47 -18.83
N VAL A 223 10.35 -2.19 -20.12
CA VAL A 223 11.06 -1.06 -20.69
C VAL A 223 10.03 0.02 -21.03
N HIS A 224 10.21 1.21 -20.47
CA HIS A 224 9.41 2.39 -20.79
C HIS A 224 10.17 3.24 -21.80
N HIS A 225 9.63 3.35 -23.01
CA HIS A 225 10.15 4.24 -24.06
C HIS A 225 9.48 5.61 -23.91
N ILE A 226 10.15 6.54 -23.24
CA ILE A 226 9.57 7.84 -22.89
C ILE A 226 9.45 8.70 -24.14
N GLY A 227 8.21 9.00 -24.56
CA GLY A 227 7.92 9.90 -25.67
C GLY A 227 7.90 11.36 -25.21
N MET A 228 7.12 11.66 -24.17
CA MET A 228 7.00 13.02 -23.61
C MET A 228 7.19 13.00 -22.10
N SER A 229 7.91 13.99 -21.57
CA SER A 229 8.09 14.19 -20.14
C SER A 229 8.05 15.68 -19.78
N ALA A 230 7.54 15.99 -18.60
CA ALA A 230 7.62 17.33 -18.02
C ALA A 230 9.05 17.69 -17.56
N ILE A 231 9.92 16.71 -17.39
CA ILE A 231 11.36 16.91 -17.16
C ILE A 231 12.07 16.66 -18.50
N PRO A 232 12.52 17.71 -19.22
CA PRO A 232 13.00 17.58 -20.60
C PRO A 232 14.11 16.55 -20.82
N ALA A 233 14.97 16.34 -19.82
CA ALA A 233 16.08 15.38 -19.87
C ALA A 233 15.63 13.91 -20.06
N TRP A 234 14.36 13.58 -19.79
CA TRP A 234 13.82 12.23 -19.90
C TRP A 234 13.13 11.94 -21.23
N SER A 235 12.76 12.95 -22.01
CA SER A 235 12.11 12.75 -23.31
C SER A 235 13.07 12.01 -24.26
N GLY A 236 12.57 10.95 -24.90
CA GLY A 236 13.35 10.08 -25.79
C GLY A 236 14.26 9.07 -25.08
N LYS A 237 14.14 8.90 -23.75
CA LYS A 237 14.92 7.92 -22.98
C LYS A 237 14.18 6.61 -22.80
N ASP A 238 14.95 5.53 -22.72
CA ASP A 238 14.46 4.23 -22.29
C ASP A 238 14.73 4.04 -20.80
N VAL A 239 13.71 3.63 -20.06
CA VAL A 239 13.80 3.35 -18.62
C VAL A 239 13.37 1.92 -18.37
N GLU A 240 14.33 1.08 -18.00
CA GLU A 240 14.08 -0.31 -17.67
C GLU A 240 13.73 -0.47 -16.19
N ARG A 241 12.72 -1.27 -15.89
CA ARG A 241 12.32 -1.60 -14.52
C ARG A 241 12.14 -3.10 -14.38
N ILE A 242 12.60 -3.65 -13.27
CA ILE A 242 12.20 -5.00 -12.85
C ILE A 242 10.74 -4.90 -12.38
N VAL A 243 9.94 -5.88 -12.75
CA VAL A 243 8.51 -5.92 -12.45
C VAL A 243 8.14 -7.21 -11.73
N ALA A 244 7.29 -7.10 -10.72
CA ALA A 244 6.66 -8.23 -10.04
C ALA A 244 5.20 -7.90 -9.72
N ILE A 245 4.35 -8.92 -9.69
CA ILE A 245 2.96 -8.79 -9.24
C ILE A 245 2.71 -9.79 -8.11
N GLU A 246 2.25 -9.28 -6.97
CA GLU A 246 2.00 -10.08 -5.78
C GLU A 246 0.76 -9.54 -5.06
N GLY A 247 -0.19 -10.42 -4.70
CA GLY A 247 -1.39 -10.03 -3.96
C GLY A 247 -2.21 -8.91 -4.63
N GLY A 248 -2.23 -8.87 -5.97
CA GLY A 248 -2.90 -7.81 -6.74
C GLY A 248 -2.18 -6.46 -6.78
N ARG A 249 -0.95 -6.39 -6.25
CA ARG A 249 -0.09 -5.20 -6.30
C ARG A 249 0.98 -5.34 -7.36
N LEU A 250 1.25 -4.26 -8.05
CA LEU A 250 2.34 -4.14 -9.02
C LEU A 250 3.54 -3.50 -8.33
N MET A 251 4.68 -4.16 -8.39
CA MET A 251 5.96 -3.65 -7.92
C MET A 251 6.85 -3.30 -9.11
N LEU A 252 7.41 -2.10 -9.10
CA LEU A 252 8.35 -1.62 -10.12
C LEU A 252 9.64 -1.18 -9.44
N ILE A 253 10.77 -1.79 -9.83
CA ILE A 253 12.09 -1.47 -9.30
C ILE A 253 12.93 -0.88 -10.43
N GLY A 254 13.39 0.35 -10.26
CA GLY A 254 14.25 1.03 -11.24
C GLY A 254 15.70 0.52 -11.22
N PRO A 255 16.52 1.00 -12.17
CA PRO A 255 17.94 0.72 -12.18
C PRO A 255 18.63 1.36 -10.95
N PRO A 256 19.84 0.93 -10.61
CA PRO A 256 20.70 1.64 -9.66
C PRO A 256 20.86 3.11 -10.10
N ILE A 257 20.67 4.02 -9.15
CA ILE A 257 20.91 5.45 -9.25
C ILE A 257 22.12 5.73 -8.38
N GLU A 258 23.22 6.11 -9.02
CA GLU A 258 24.47 6.44 -8.33
C GLU A 258 24.43 7.90 -7.88
N HIS A 259 24.60 8.13 -6.57
CA HIS A 259 24.76 9.47 -6.00
C HIS A 259 25.98 9.49 -5.09
N GLY A 260 27.13 9.89 -5.65
CA GLY A 260 28.41 9.80 -4.96
C GLY A 260 28.82 8.34 -4.72
N ALA A 261 29.10 7.99 -3.46
CA ALA A 261 29.47 6.62 -3.06
C ALA A 261 28.27 5.72 -2.73
N VAL A 262 27.04 6.25 -2.82
CA VAL A 262 25.83 5.53 -2.43
C VAL A 262 25.01 5.19 -3.67
N SER A 263 24.82 3.90 -3.91
CA SER A 263 23.88 3.39 -4.92
C SER A 263 22.50 3.22 -4.29
N ARG A 264 21.47 3.77 -4.95
CA ARG A 264 20.07 3.63 -4.54
C ARG A 264 19.23 3.03 -5.66
N ARG A 265 18.14 2.35 -5.32
CA ARG A 265 17.12 1.93 -6.30
C ARG A 265 15.77 2.53 -5.95
N SER A 266 15.06 2.96 -6.98
CA SER A 266 13.64 3.29 -6.84
C SER A 266 12.82 2.01 -6.71
N CYS A 267 11.96 1.94 -5.71
CA CYS A 267 11.01 0.86 -5.49
C CYS A 267 9.62 1.48 -5.37
N MET A 268 8.74 1.18 -6.32
CA MET A 268 7.38 1.70 -6.34
C MET A 268 6.38 0.56 -6.26
N ILE A 269 5.43 0.68 -5.34
CA ILE A 269 4.34 -0.27 -5.16
C ILE A 269 3.06 0.43 -5.61
N TRP A 270 2.29 -0.26 -6.44
CA TRP A 270 1.04 0.20 -6.99
C TRP A 270 -0.06 -0.82 -6.73
N GLU A 271 -1.29 -0.35 -6.60
CA GLU A 271 -2.48 -1.20 -6.55
C GLU A 271 -3.40 -0.89 -7.73
N ARG A 272 -4.26 -1.83 -8.10
CA ARG A 272 -5.26 -1.56 -9.14
C ARG A 272 -6.17 -0.41 -8.70
N SER A 273 -6.41 0.53 -9.61
CA SER A 273 -7.50 1.49 -9.46
C SER A 273 -8.82 0.74 -9.65
N ALA A 274 -9.74 0.91 -8.71
CA ALA A 274 -11.12 0.44 -8.83
C ALA A 274 -11.86 1.13 -9.98
#